data_AF-A0A085ZIR7-F1
#
_entry.id   AF-A0A085ZIR7-F1
#
_cell.length_a   1.000
_cell.length_b   1.000
_cell.length_c   1.000
_cell.angle_alpha   90.00
_cell.angle_beta   90.00
_cell.angle_gamma   90.00
#
_symmetry.space_group_name_H-M   'P 1'
#
loop_
_entity.id
_entity.type
_entity.pdbx_description
1 polymer ?
#
loop_
_entity_poly.entity_id
_entity_poly.type
_entity_poly.pdbx_seq_one_letter_code
_entity_poly.pdbx_strand_id
1 'polypeptide(L)'
;MNIKKIFKPMLFLILFTTSFVKGQNQDNTLQKILDLNLIEQKQVKDFKENQDRIKTKNATSYLYGLFQCQYKNITGGFFSEMGSHDIFDNEKLTEEEQKKENQELTEYLIKLKKCDLVTEKQFNEFQKKINANSYSYKLKLLSEITFEAMKVDYMAPEKLKRFADKLKNNGIVETQYKELIAAIDNEKIKNPIDLLSYCSKSVIIDKKNYSKEPENYLELIHKKTAEIMPELAFSNFEFKIVEDSKMSDEDTKFYDFIVSIQSGGKNYKQNSFYRLYTPSTGKYSAGGIDSQQYYKIFNKILTDLHSPYRLHEIEVYSDNDNLDEKVFGIMALTKEQEKALQESESYFRPSYEDFKNKPTTAQIEKVIEEYQKIGLFAHLSPLQINEAKEKVAEQENRDYNEVLSAFPNMIYWYDTELGNLEDPYAELLKEFSVISKNEFNPTQIINKFDIEKSKKTTLKFKLGTKSYSKVFKINNDWIDVDFFDFVKSIVKENKLKGQFYELYTGGQDAQVVYFTKEQYDYIRANKLLIFWDDKLIEED
;
A
#
# COMPACT_ATOMS: atom_id res chain seq x y z
N MET A 1 -0.18 87.70 -35.37
CA MET A 1 0.92 88.67 -35.57
C MET A 1 1.96 88.42 -34.48
N ASN A 2 3.21 88.15 -34.86
CA ASN A 2 4.47 88.30 -34.08
C ASN A 2 4.60 87.65 -32.68
N ILE A 3 5.42 86.61 -32.49
CA ILE A 3 6.90 86.59 -32.31
C ILE A 3 7.35 86.81 -30.84
N LYS A 4 8.06 85.79 -30.31
CA LYS A 4 9.11 85.80 -29.22
C LYS A 4 8.63 86.15 -27.79
N LYS A 5 9.20 85.64 -26.68
CA LYS A 5 10.26 84.67 -26.33
C LYS A 5 10.20 84.50 -24.78
N ILE A 6 10.46 83.28 -24.29
CA ILE A 6 11.31 82.90 -23.13
C ILE A 6 10.89 83.37 -21.72
N PHE A 7 10.61 82.42 -20.81
CA PHE A 7 11.48 82.12 -19.64
C PHE A 7 11.06 80.81 -18.92
N LYS A 8 12.02 79.86 -18.89
CA LYS A 8 12.25 78.69 -17.99
C LYS A 8 11.09 77.74 -17.58
N PRO A 9 11.23 76.42 -17.85
CA PRO A 9 10.82 75.37 -16.94
C PRO A 9 12.02 74.74 -16.21
N MET A 10 11.79 74.50 -14.93
CA MET A 10 12.63 73.79 -13.99
C MET A 10 12.54 72.28 -14.27
N LEU A 11 13.71 71.66 -14.48
CA LEU A 11 14.12 70.36 -13.96
C LEU A 11 13.06 69.23 -13.86
N PHE A 12 13.16 68.22 -14.74
CA PHE A 12 13.37 66.83 -14.30
C PHE A 12 14.01 66.03 -15.43
N LEU A 13 15.29 65.73 -15.23
CA LEU A 13 16.17 64.98 -16.11
C LEU A 13 15.91 63.49 -15.82
N ILE A 14 15.19 62.78 -16.69
CA ILE A 14 15.19 61.30 -16.69
C ILE A 14 16.47 60.87 -17.40
N LEU A 15 17.54 60.74 -16.62
CA LEU A 15 18.75 60.03 -17.04
C LEU A 15 18.44 58.54 -17.00
N PHE A 16 18.26 57.95 -18.19
CA PHE A 16 18.49 56.54 -18.44
C PHE A 16 19.95 56.23 -18.11
N THR A 17 20.23 55.75 -16.91
CA THR A 17 21.33 54.83 -16.61
C THR A 17 21.06 54.18 -15.25
N THR A 18 21.39 52.89 -15.18
CA THR A 18 21.43 52.01 -13.99
C THR A 18 20.13 51.30 -13.60
N SER A 19 19.93 50.12 -14.19
CA SER A 19 19.86 48.86 -13.42
C SER A 19 19.72 47.63 -14.34
N PHE A 20 20.72 47.39 -15.19
CA PHE A 20 21.02 46.06 -15.75
C PHE A 20 22.27 45.50 -15.04
N VAL A 21 22.20 45.41 -13.71
CA VAL A 21 23.15 44.65 -12.88
C VAL A 21 22.35 43.98 -11.76
N LYS A 22 21.40 43.13 -12.17
CA LYS A 22 20.78 42.10 -11.34
C LYS A 22 20.49 40.92 -12.27
N GLY A 23 21.43 39.99 -12.39
CA GLY A 23 21.22 38.78 -13.19
C GLY A 23 22.45 37.93 -13.54
N GLN A 24 23.68 38.40 -13.32
CA GLN A 24 24.89 37.62 -13.62
C GLN A 24 25.37 36.83 -12.41
N ASN A 25 24.65 35.76 -12.13
CA ASN A 25 25.28 34.47 -11.84
C ASN A 25 24.33 33.40 -12.39
N GLN A 26 24.11 33.44 -13.71
CA GLN A 26 23.51 32.31 -14.41
C GLN A 26 24.45 31.12 -14.18
N ASP A 27 23.88 30.03 -13.69
CA ASP A 27 24.60 28.79 -13.47
C ASP A 27 25.37 28.42 -14.75
N ASN A 28 26.69 28.26 -14.63
CA ASN A 28 27.60 27.97 -15.75
C ASN A 28 27.12 26.75 -16.54
N THR A 29 26.54 25.74 -15.89
CA THR A 29 26.01 24.54 -16.55
C THR A 29 24.74 24.85 -17.34
N LEU A 30 23.84 25.68 -16.82
CA LEU A 30 22.65 26.12 -17.56
C LEU A 30 23.04 26.94 -18.80
N GLN A 31 24.08 27.77 -18.70
CA GLN A 31 24.56 28.54 -19.85
C GLN A 31 25.13 27.61 -20.93
N LYS A 32 25.95 26.61 -20.57
CA LYS A 32 26.44 25.58 -21.51
C LYS A 32 25.29 24.82 -22.19
N ILE A 33 24.24 24.48 -21.42
CA ILE A 33 23.04 23.81 -21.92
C ILE A 33 22.33 24.65 -23.01
N LEU A 34 22.24 25.97 -22.81
CA LEU A 34 21.68 26.89 -23.80
C LEU A 34 22.61 27.05 -25.02
N ASP A 35 23.90 27.27 -24.79
CA ASP A 35 24.90 27.49 -25.85
C ASP A 35 25.03 26.27 -26.80
N LEU A 36 24.84 25.06 -26.26
CA LEU A 36 24.85 23.81 -27.02
C LEU A 36 23.48 23.41 -27.59
N ASN A 37 22.47 24.27 -27.43
CA ASN A 37 21.09 24.07 -27.90
C ASN A 37 20.46 22.77 -27.39
N LEU A 38 20.67 22.42 -26.12
CA LEU A 38 20.00 21.29 -25.48
C LEU A 38 18.56 21.65 -25.05
N ILE A 39 18.30 22.93 -24.78
CA ILE A 39 16.98 23.55 -24.62
C ILE A 39 16.99 24.95 -25.27
N GLU A 40 15.81 25.50 -25.54
CA GLU A 40 15.59 26.85 -26.01
C GLU A 40 15.37 27.83 -24.84
N GLN A 41 15.60 29.13 -25.09
CA GLN A 41 15.38 30.19 -24.08
C GLN A 41 13.96 30.17 -23.48
N LYS A 42 12.94 29.84 -24.29
CA LYS A 42 11.54 29.75 -23.84
C LYS A 42 11.29 28.63 -22.82
N GLN A 43 12.17 27.62 -22.78
CA GLN A 43 12.07 26.45 -21.90
C GLN A 43 12.79 26.64 -20.56
N VAL A 44 13.58 27.71 -20.40
CA VAL A 44 14.40 27.94 -19.19
C VAL A 44 13.57 27.98 -17.91
N LYS A 45 12.35 28.53 -17.98
CA LYS A 45 11.45 28.58 -16.82
C LYS A 45 11.05 27.17 -16.38
N ASP A 46 10.49 26.39 -17.30
CA ASP A 46 10.07 25.00 -17.08
C ASP A 46 11.24 24.13 -16.64
N PHE A 47 12.41 24.34 -17.23
CA PHE A 47 13.66 23.66 -16.89
C PHE A 47 14.00 23.88 -15.41
N LYS A 48 14.05 25.14 -14.96
CA LYS A 48 14.39 25.49 -13.58
C LYS A 48 13.36 24.97 -12.58
N GLU A 49 12.08 25.10 -12.91
CA GLU A 49 10.99 24.60 -12.05
C GLU A 49 11.10 23.09 -11.83
N ASN A 50 11.49 22.32 -12.85
CA ASN A 50 11.69 20.88 -12.71
C ASN A 50 13.03 20.51 -12.08
N GLN A 51 14.09 21.25 -12.39
CA GLN A 51 15.39 21.11 -11.74
C GLN A 51 15.26 21.27 -10.21
N ASP A 52 14.54 22.31 -9.75
CA ASP A 52 14.37 22.61 -8.33
C ASP A 52 13.54 21.55 -7.57
N ARG A 53 12.84 20.65 -8.27
CA ARG A 53 12.20 19.47 -7.66
C ARG A 53 13.24 18.49 -7.11
N ILE A 54 14.42 18.45 -7.72
CA ILE A 54 15.57 17.71 -7.22
C ILE A 54 16.35 18.66 -6.30
N LYS A 55 16.25 18.42 -4.99
CA LYS A 55 16.81 19.32 -3.96
C LYS A 55 18.32 19.58 -4.11
N THR A 56 19.05 18.73 -4.83
CA THR A 56 20.49 18.82 -5.08
C THR A 56 20.79 19.54 -6.40
N LYS A 57 21.62 20.60 -6.36
CA LYS A 57 22.08 21.33 -7.56
C LYS A 57 23.34 20.68 -8.15
N ASN A 58 23.20 19.48 -8.70
CA ASN A 58 24.26 18.70 -9.34
C ASN A 58 23.82 18.22 -10.73
N ALA A 59 24.68 17.46 -11.44
CA ALA A 59 24.39 16.96 -12.78
C ALA A 59 23.03 16.25 -12.89
N THR A 60 22.59 15.55 -11.84
CA THR A 60 21.29 14.86 -11.78
C THR A 60 20.11 15.82 -11.91
N SER A 61 20.10 16.94 -11.20
CA SER A 61 18.99 17.90 -11.33
C SER A 61 18.97 18.59 -12.69
N TYR A 62 20.15 18.84 -13.28
CA TYR A 62 20.26 19.33 -14.65
C TYR A 62 19.72 18.33 -15.68
N LEU A 63 20.10 17.06 -15.57
CA LEU A 63 19.60 15.98 -16.43
C LEU A 63 18.08 15.81 -16.29
N TYR A 64 17.55 15.86 -15.07
CA TYR A 64 16.10 15.78 -14.84
C TYR A 64 15.34 16.96 -15.46
N GLY A 65 15.85 18.18 -15.31
CA GLY A 65 15.27 19.35 -16.00
C GLY A 65 15.30 19.19 -17.52
N LEU A 66 16.40 18.67 -18.09
CA LEU A 66 16.52 18.39 -19.53
C LEU A 66 15.49 17.35 -19.96
N PHE A 67 15.40 16.24 -19.24
CA PHE A 67 14.46 15.15 -19.51
C PHE A 67 13.01 15.65 -19.52
N GLN A 68 12.61 16.40 -18.50
CA GLN A 68 11.27 16.96 -18.39
C GLN A 68 10.93 17.92 -19.54
N CYS A 69 11.87 18.78 -19.93
CA CYS A 69 11.68 19.65 -21.10
C CYS A 69 11.55 18.86 -22.41
N GLN A 70 12.39 17.84 -22.62
CA GLN A 70 12.33 17.02 -23.83
C GLN A 70 11.06 16.18 -23.88
N TYR A 71 10.65 15.57 -22.77
CA TYR A 71 9.40 14.83 -22.64
C TYR A 71 8.21 15.73 -22.99
N LYS A 72 8.13 16.93 -22.41
CA LYS A 72 7.07 17.91 -22.69
C LYS A 72 7.01 18.37 -24.14
N ASN A 73 8.15 18.52 -24.81
CA ASN A 73 8.13 18.89 -26.23
C ASN A 73 7.48 17.82 -27.11
N ILE A 74 7.57 16.55 -26.70
CA ILE A 74 7.07 15.42 -27.47
C ILE A 74 5.61 15.13 -27.10
N THR A 75 5.28 15.15 -25.81
CA THR A 75 3.95 14.71 -25.32
C THR A 75 2.99 15.86 -25.01
N GLY A 76 3.49 17.09 -24.93
CA GLY A 76 2.72 18.26 -24.47
C GLY A 76 2.56 18.36 -22.94
N GLY A 77 2.96 17.33 -22.18
CA GLY A 77 2.86 17.29 -20.72
C GLY A 77 4.21 16.97 -20.04
N PHE A 78 4.32 17.16 -18.73
CA PHE A 78 5.52 16.74 -17.99
C PHE A 78 5.43 15.26 -17.61
N PHE A 79 6.58 14.61 -17.47
CA PHE A 79 6.66 13.22 -17.02
C PHE A 79 6.23 13.10 -15.55
N SER A 80 5.48 12.05 -15.26
CA SER A 80 4.95 11.64 -13.95
C SER A 80 4.92 10.11 -13.89
N GLU A 81 5.58 9.52 -12.91
CA GLU A 81 5.63 8.06 -12.70
C GLU A 81 4.24 7.42 -12.58
N MET A 82 3.25 8.14 -12.01
CA MET A 82 1.89 7.60 -11.78
C MET A 82 0.93 7.76 -12.98
N GLY A 83 1.37 8.29 -14.12
CA GLY A 83 0.45 8.55 -15.25
C GLY A 83 1.09 8.81 -16.60
N SER A 84 2.41 8.73 -16.69
CA SER A 84 3.11 8.69 -17.97
C SER A 84 3.21 7.24 -18.40
N HIS A 85 2.36 6.82 -19.34
CA HIS A 85 2.61 5.57 -20.04
C HIS A 85 3.97 5.66 -20.73
N ASP A 86 4.65 4.54 -20.90
CA ASP A 86 5.73 4.41 -21.88
C ASP A 86 5.12 4.61 -23.28
N ILE A 87 4.86 5.86 -23.66
CA ILE A 87 4.26 6.26 -24.96
C ILE A 87 5.23 5.95 -26.12
N PHE A 88 6.36 5.34 -25.82
CA PHE A 88 7.42 5.12 -26.76
C PHE A 88 7.73 3.63 -26.87
N ASP A 89 6.77 2.93 -27.47
CA ASP A 89 6.92 1.54 -27.90
C ASP A 89 8.23 1.31 -28.66
N ASN A 90 8.69 0.06 -28.64
CA ASN A 90 9.87 -0.41 -29.36
C ASN A 90 9.59 -0.47 -30.88
N GLU A 91 9.30 0.67 -31.50
CA GLU A 91 9.35 0.76 -32.97
C GLU A 91 10.76 0.39 -33.42
N LYS A 92 10.84 -0.74 -34.14
CA LYS A 92 12.09 -1.18 -34.73
C LYS A 92 12.38 -0.30 -35.92
N LEU A 93 13.36 0.59 -35.75
CA LEU A 93 13.93 1.35 -36.85
C LEU A 93 14.51 0.39 -37.90
N THR A 94 14.41 0.77 -39.18
CA THR A 94 15.18 0.13 -40.24
C THR A 94 16.68 0.36 -40.03
N GLU A 95 17.55 -0.40 -40.70
CA GLU A 95 19.01 -0.24 -40.56
C GLU A 95 19.49 1.18 -40.92
N GLU A 96 18.90 1.80 -41.94
CA GLU A 96 19.25 3.17 -42.36
C GLU A 96 18.78 4.21 -41.34
N GLU A 97 17.56 4.08 -40.83
CA GLU A 97 17.01 4.95 -39.77
C GLU A 97 17.82 4.80 -38.47
N GLN A 98 18.17 3.58 -38.08
CA GLN A 98 18.97 3.31 -36.90
C GLN A 98 20.38 3.91 -37.02
N LYS A 99 21.00 3.85 -38.21
CA LYS A 99 22.31 4.48 -38.43
C LYS A 99 22.25 5.99 -38.26
N LYS A 100 21.20 6.63 -38.80
CA LYS A 100 20.97 8.08 -38.64
C LYS A 100 20.72 8.43 -37.18
N GLU A 101 19.83 7.68 -36.50
CA GLU A 101 19.51 7.90 -35.10
C GLU A 101 20.77 7.75 -34.22
N ASN A 102 21.56 6.70 -34.40
CA ASN A 102 22.81 6.53 -33.64
C ASN A 102 23.79 7.69 -33.81
N GLN A 103 23.82 8.32 -34.98
CA GLN A 103 24.65 9.48 -35.24
C GLN A 103 24.15 10.70 -34.46
N GLU A 104 22.83 10.96 -34.49
CA GLU A 104 22.19 12.03 -33.72
C GLU A 104 22.33 11.81 -32.19
N LEU A 105 22.16 10.58 -31.72
CA LEU A 105 22.37 10.19 -30.32
C LEU A 105 23.81 10.40 -29.86
N THR A 106 24.78 10.05 -30.71
CA THR A 106 26.21 10.25 -30.43
C THR A 106 26.52 11.74 -30.30
N GLU A 107 26.02 12.57 -31.22
CA GLU A 107 26.17 14.03 -31.14
C GLU A 107 25.52 14.61 -29.88
N TYR A 108 24.34 14.11 -29.52
CA TYR A 108 23.64 14.51 -28.30
C TYR A 108 24.44 14.15 -27.04
N LEU A 109 24.96 12.92 -26.96
CA LEU A 109 25.79 12.45 -25.85
C LEU A 109 27.09 13.29 -25.71
N ILE A 110 27.70 13.70 -26.82
CA ILE A 110 28.85 14.61 -26.82
C ILE A 110 28.47 15.97 -26.21
N LYS A 111 27.29 16.51 -26.51
CA LYS A 111 26.80 17.76 -25.90
C LYS A 111 26.60 17.61 -24.40
N LEU A 112 25.99 16.50 -23.94
CA LEU A 112 25.84 16.22 -22.51
C LEU A 112 27.20 16.17 -21.79
N LYS A 113 28.21 15.54 -22.41
CA LYS A 113 29.58 15.51 -21.88
C LYS A 113 30.22 16.90 -21.79
N LYS A 114 30.03 17.75 -22.80
CA LYS A 114 30.54 19.14 -22.80
C LYS A 114 29.88 20.02 -21.73
N CYS A 115 28.66 19.69 -21.31
CA CYS A 115 27.96 20.31 -20.19
C CYS A 115 28.37 19.74 -18.82
N ASP A 116 29.33 18.81 -18.76
CA ASP A 116 29.72 18.11 -17.53
C ASP A 116 28.57 17.31 -16.89
N LEU A 117 27.57 16.90 -17.69
CA LEU A 117 26.39 16.15 -17.21
C LEU A 117 26.62 14.64 -17.19
N VAL A 118 27.59 14.15 -17.95
CA VAL A 118 28.01 12.75 -17.96
C VAL A 118 29.52 12.66 -17.82
N THR A 119 29.98 11.71 -17.02
CA THR A 119 31.43 11.43 -16.86
C THR A 119 32.01 10.73 -18.07
N GLU A 120 33.34 10.68 -18.18
CA GLU A 120 34.03 9.91 -19.24
C GLU A 120 33.61 8.43 -19.25
N LYS A 121 33.45 7.83 -18.07
CA LYS A 121 33.02 6.44 -17.94
C LYS A 121 31.61 6.26 -18.50
N GLN A 122 30.65 7.07 -18.05
CA GLN A 122 29.28 7.04 -18.54
C GLN A 122 29.20 7.30 -20.04
N PHE A 123 29.95 8.28 -20.54
CA PHE A 123 30.02 8.55 -21.98
C PHE A 123 30.41 7.29 -22.77
N ASN A 124 31.46 6.60 -22.35
CA ASN A 124 31.92 5.39 -23.04
C ASN A 124 30.91 4.22 -22.91
N GLU A 125 30.21 4.10 -21.79
CA GLU A 125 29.15 3.09 -21.58
C GLU A 125 27.94 3.35 -22.48
N PHE A 126 27.42 4.58 -22.50
CA PHE A 126 26.30 4.94 -23.37
C PHE A 126 26.68 4.91 -24.85
N GLN A 127 27.90 5.28 -25.23
CA GLN A 127 28.37 5.15 -26.60
C GLN A 127 28.38 3.68 -27.06
N LYS A 128 28.76 2.74 -26.19
CA LYS A 128 28.67 1.30 -26.50
C LYS A 128 27.22 0.85 -26.71
N LYS A 129 26.29 1.31 -25.87
CA LYS A 129 24.84 1.00 -26.01
C LYS A 129 24.26 1.59 -27.29
N ILE A 130 24.64 2.82 -27.67
CA ILE A 130 24.27 3.43 -28.95
C ILE A 130 24.81 2.59 -30.12
N ASN A 131 26.10 2.22 -30.10
CA ASN A 131 26.70 1.40 -31.16
C ASN A 131 26.09 -0.01 -31.26
N ALA A 132 25.46 -0.49 -30.18
CA ALA A 132 24.72 -1.75 -30.13
C ALA A 132 23.22 -1.59 -30.46
N ASN A 133 22.79 -0.45 -30.99
CA ASN A 133 21.41 -0.15 -31.38
C ASN A 133 20.40 -0.30 -30.22
N SER A 134 20.82 0.01 -28.97
CA SER A 134 19.95 -0.13 -27.80
C SER A 134 18.86 0.96 -27.69
N TYR A 135 18.96 2.01 -28.51
CA TYR A 135 18.10 3.19 -28.47
C TYR A 135 17.46 3.46 -29.83
N SER A 136 16.16 3.73 -29.83
CA SER A 136 15.38 4.10 -31.02
C SER A 136 15.09 5.61 -31.11
N TYR A 137 15.33 6.39 -30.05
CA TYR A 137 15.22 7.85 -30.07
C TYR A 137 15.92 8.50 -28.86
N LYS A 138 16.26 9.78 -29.00
CA LYS A 138 16.93 10.64 -27.99
C LYS A 138 16.35 10.59 -26.57
N LEU A 139 15.03 10.58 -26.43
CA LEU A 139 14.39 10.61 -25.11
C LEU A 139 14.65 9.33 -24.31
N LYS A 140 14.78 8.16 -24.96
CA LYS A 140 15.13 6.89 -24.30
C LYS A 140 16.53 6.94 -23.71
N LEU A 141 17.50 7.44 -24.49
CA LEU A 141 18.87 7.67 -24.02
C LEU A 141 18.89 8.66 -22.84
N LEU A 142 18.20 9.81 -22.98
CA LEU A 142 18.17 10.82 -21.94
C LEU A 142 17.47 10.34 -20.66
N SER A 143 16.39 9.57 -20.79
CA SER A 143 15.70 8.90 -19.69
C SER A 143 16.67 7.99 -18.93
N GLU A 144 17.32 7.06 -19.62
CA GLU A 144 18.26 6.12 -18.98
C GLU A 144 19.44 6.83 -18.31
N ILE A 145 20.05 7.84 -18.97
CA ILE A 145 21.11 8.66 -18.36
C ILE A 145 20.60 9.37 -17.09
N THR A 146 19.39 9.91 -17.13
CA THR A 146 18.79 10.65 -16.01
C THR A 146 18.54 9.72 -14.83
N PHE A 147 17.90 8.57 -15.05
CA PHE A 147 17.60 7.61 -13.99
C PHE A 147 18.86 6.93 -13.45
N GLU A 148 19.87 6.63 -14.29
CA GLU A 148 21.18 6.17 -13.79
C GLU A 148 21.85 7.26 -12.90
N ALA A 149 21.80 8.53 -13.28
CA ALA A 149 22.33 9.63 -12.47
C ALA A 149 21.54 9.85 -11.18
N MET A 150 20.21 9.66 -11.20
CA MET A 150 19.36 9.68 -10.01
C MET A 150 19.72 8.56 -9.06
N LYS A 151 19.90 7.33 -9.56
CA LYS A 151 20.34 6.19 -8.77
C LYS A 151 21.70 6.41 -8.12
N VAL A 152 22.68 6.97 -8.86
CA VAL A 152 24.00 7.29 -8.31
C VAL A 152 23.90 8.36 -7.22
N ASP A 153 23.13 9.43 -7.44
CA ASP A 153 22.92 10.48 -6.44
C ASP A 153 22.14 9.96 -5.22
N TYR A 154 21.18 9.05 -5.43
CA TYR A 154 20.43 8.37 -4.37
C TYR A 154 21.35 7.45 -3.56
N MET A 155 22.26 6.72 -4.19
CA MET A 155 23.23 5.83 -3.52
C MET A 155 24.54 6.53 -3.10
N ALA A 156 24.60 7.87 -3.15
CA ALA A 156 25.80 8.60 -2.81
C ALA A 156 26.24 8.33 -1.35
N PRO A 157 27.54 8.12 -1.07
CA PRO A 157 28.03 7.76 0.26
C PRO A 157 27.56 8.71 1.38
N GLU A 158 27.51 10.01 1.11
CA GLU A 158 27.04 11.00 2.09
C GLU A 158 25.56 10.81 2.46
N LYS A 159 24.71 10.44 1.50
CA LYS A 159 23.29 10.17 1.77
C LYS A 159 23.11 8.85 2.52
N LEU A 160 23.84 7.81 2.11
CA LEU A 160 23.86 6.52 2.81
C LEU A 160 24.34 6.67 4.26
N LYS A 161 25.37 7.48 4.51
CA LYS A 161 25.86 7.77 5.88
C LYS A 161 24.83 8.50 6.72
N ARG A 162 24.14 9.50 6.16
CA ARG A 162 23.04 10.18 6.88
C ARG A 162 21.92 9.20 7.23
N PHE A 163 21.59 8.27 6.34
CA PHE A 163 20.62 7.24 6.66
C PHE A 163 21.16 6.23 7.69
N ALA A 164 22.42 5.83 7.62
CA ALA A 164 23.06 5.00 8.65
C ALA A 164 23.04 5.67 10.04
N ASP A 165 23.27 6.99 10.10
CA ASP A 165 23.11 7.78 11.33
C ASP A 165 21.68 7.73 11.85
N LYS A 166 20.69 7.85 10.95
CA LYS A 166 19.28 7.70 11.30
C LYS A 166 18.96 6.31 11.85
N LEU A 167 19.44 5.25 11.22
CA LEU A 167 19.27 3.88 11.71
C LEU A 167 19.89 3.71 13.12
N LYS A 168 21.08 4.26 13.34
CA LYS A 168 21.76 4.23 14.64
C LYS A 168 21.01 5.01 15.72
N ASN A 169 20.60 6.24 15.40
CA ASN A 169 19.92 7.13 16.35
C ASN A 169 18.56 6.58 16.82
N ASN A 170 17.94 5.69 16.01
CA ASN A 170 16.70 5.00 16.36
C ASN A 170 16.94 3.57 16.89
N GLY A 171 18.19 3.17 17.17
CA GLY A 171 18.51 1.84 17.71
C GLY A 171 18.20 0.68 16.77
N ILE A 172 18.13 0.93 15.46
CA ILE A 172 17.93 -0.13 14.44
C ILE A 172 19.28 -0.78 14.11
N VAL A 173 20.36 0.02 14.10
CA VAL A 173 21.74 -0.44 13.94
C VAL A 173 22.54 -0.02 15.16
N GLU A 174 22.92 -0.99 15.99
CA GLU A 174 23.70 -0.72 17.21
C GLU A 174 25.16 -1.13 17.04
N THR A 175 25.44 -2.42 17.19
CA THR A 175 26.81 -2.97 17.23
C THR A 175 27.52 -2.92 15.88
N GLN A 176 26.77 -3.02 14.78
CA GLN A 176 27.29 -3.09 13.41
C GLN A 176 27.48 -1.72 12.74
N TYR A 177 27.19 -0.61 13.43
CA TYR A 177 27.25 0.73 12.81
C TYR A 177 28.62 1.06 12.21
N LYS A 178 29.72 0.72 12.89
CA LYS A 178 31.07 0.95 12.35
C LYS A 178 31.35 0.14 11.09
N GLU A 179 30.85 -1.09 11.03
CA GLU A 179 30.97 -1.97 9.87
C GLU A 179 30.15 -1.43 8.70
N LEU A 180 28.95 -0.92 8.97
CA LEU A 180 28.10 -0.26 7.99
C LEU A 180 28.79 0.97 7.37
N ILE A 181 29.34 1.86 8.20
CA ILE A 181 30.08 3.03 7.69
C ILE A 181 31.28 2.60 6.85
N ALA A 182 32.06 1.63 7.32
CA ALA A 182 33.18 1.09 6.54
C ALA A 182 32.71 0.45 5.23
N ALA A 183 31.55 -0.21 5.21
CA ALA A 183 30.98 -0.78 4.00
C ALA A 183 30.55 0.31 2.99
N ILE A 184 30.00 1.43 3.47
CA ILE A 184 29.67 2.59 2.64
C ILE A 184 30.95 3.21 2.06
N ASP A 185 31.97 3.44 2.89
CA ASP A 185 33.26 4.04 2.46
C ASP A 185 33.99 3.18 1.43
N ASN A 186 33.87 1.85 1.53
CA ASN A 186 34.45 0.89 0.59
C ASN A 186 33.48 0.53 -0.56
N GLU A 187 32.40 1.29 -0.75
CA GLU A 187 31.39 1.09 -1.80
C GLU A 187 30.80 -0.34 -1.86
N LYS A 188 30.69 -1.03 -0.72
CA LYS A 188 30.13 -2.38 -0.63
C LYS A 188 28.59 -2.39 -0.69
N ILE A 189 27.94 -1.28 -0.33
CA ILE A 189 26.49 -1.12 -0.44
C ILE A 189 26.16 -0.80 -1.91
N LYS A 190 25.63 -1.79 -2.65
CA LYS A 190 25.30 -1.66 -4.07
C LYS A 190 23.83 -1.34 -4.29
N ASN A 191 22.97 -1.76 -3.38
CA ASN A 191 21.54 -1.47 -3.35
C ASN A 191 21.09 -1.13 -1.92
N PRO A 192 19.97 -0.42 -1.75
CA PRO A 192 19.45 -0.09 -0.42
C PRO A 192 19.20 -1.32 0.46
N ILE A 193 18.78 -2.45 -0.12
CA ILE A 193 18.54 -3.70 0.62
C ILE A 193 19.80 -4.22 1.33
N ASP A 194 21.00 -3.92 0.83
CA ASP A 194 22.27 -4.37 1.43
C ASP A 194 22.48 -3.78 2.84
N LEU A 195 21.85 -2.64 3.13
CA LEU A 195 21.87 -1.99 4.44
C LEU A 195 21.25 -2.88 5.54
N LEU A 196 20.30 -3.76 5.18
CA LEU A 196 19.67 -4.69 6.13
C LEU A 196 20.67 -5.67 6.75
N SER A 197 21.77 -6.01 6.04
CA SER A 197 22.80 -6.92 6.57
C SER A 197 23.51 -6.40 7.83
N TYR A 198 23.33 -5.11 8.14
CA TYR A 198 23.90 -4.43 9.31
C TYR A 198 22.83 -4.11 10.38
N CYS A 199 21.57 -4.51 10.14
CA CYS A 199 20.47 -4.36 11.09
C CYS A 199 20.26 -5.68 11.83
N SER A 200 20.52 -5.69 13.14
CA SER A 200 20.61 -6.93 13.94
C SER A 200 19.32 -7.72 14.06
N LYS A 201 18.17 -7.07 13.83
CA LYS A 201 16.83 -7.70 13.86
C LYS A 201 16.20 -7.77 12.47
N SER A 202 16.98 -8.19 11.48
CA SER A 202 16.47 -8.33 10.12
C SER A 202 17.06 -9.52 9.39
N VAL A 203 16.37 -9.97 8.35
CA VAL A 203 16.89 -10.92 7.36
C VAL A 203 16.54 -10.46 5.95
N ILE A 204 17.37 -10.86 4.99
CA ILE A 204 17.14 -10.67 3.56
C ILE A 204 16.72 -12.02 2.98
N ILE A 205 15.61 -12.03 2.24
CA ILE A 205 15.10 -13.20 1.55
C ILE A 205 15.25 -12.98 0.04
N ASP A 206 16.11 -13.78 -0.59
CA ASP A 206 16.23 -13.84 -2.05
C ASP A 206 15.44 -15.05 -2.57
N LYS A 207 14.27 -14.79 -3.17
CA LYS A 207 13.38 -15.76 -3.83
C LYS A 207 14.11 -16.65 -4.84
N LYS A 208 15.25 -16.24 -5.42
CA LYS A 208 16.08 -17.11 -6.30
C LYS A 208 16.66 -18.31 -5.57
N ASN A 209 16.86 -18.19 -4.26
CA ASN A 209 17.43 -19.25 -3.43
C ASN A 209 16.39 -20.30 -3.00
N TYR A 210 15.13 -20.13 -3.38
CA TYR A 210 14.03 -20.97 -2.94
C TYR A 210 13.35 -21.65 -4.13
N SER A 211 12.72 -22.79 -3.86
CA SER A 211 11.82 -23.44 -4.82
C SER A 211 10.65 -22.51 -5.15
N LYS A 212 10.02 -22.72 -6.31
CA LYS A 212 8.74 -22.09 -6.65
C LYS A 212 7.55 -22.80 -6.00
N GLU A 213 7.79 -23.96 -5.39
CA GLU A 213 6.79 -24.80 -4.75
C GLU A 213 6.74 -24.49 -3.24
N PRO A 214 5.61 -23.97 -2.70
CA PRO A 214 5.42 -23.59 -1.31
C PRO A 214 5.79 -24.67 -0.29
N GLU A 215 5.50 -25.94 -0.58
CA GLU A 215 5.85 -27.08 0.28
C GLU A 215 7.36 -27.13 0.56
N ASN A 216 8.17 -26.70 -0.41
CA ASN A 216 9.61 -26.81 -0.38
C ASN A 216 10.29 -25.56 0.20
N TYR A 217 9.64 -24.39 0.15
CA TYR A 217 10.26 -23.14 0.62
C TYR A 217 9.66 -22.58 1.91
N LEU A 218 8.38 -22.83 2.22
CA LEU A 218 7.70 -22.14 3.31
C LEU A 218 8.39 -22.40 4.65
N GLU A 219 8.73 -23.66 4.97
CA GLU A 219 9.44 -23.96 6.21
C GLU A 219 10.80 -23.26 6.28
N LEU A 220 11.54 -23.23 5.16
CA LEU A 220 12.88 -22.62 5.09
C LEU A 220 12.83 -21.11 5.33
N ILE A 221 11.87 -20.41 4.71
CA ILE A 221 11.73 -18.96 4.89
C ILE A 221 11.24 -18.62 6.31
N HIS A 222 10.37 -19.45 6.89
CA HIS A 222 9.94 -19.28 8.28
C HIS A 222 11.11 -19.48 9.24
N LYS A 223 11.92 -20.55 9.04
CA LYS A 223 13.15 -20.78 9.82
C LYS A 223 14.10 -19.60 9.71
N LYS A 224 14.30 -19.08 8.50
CA LYS A 224 15.16 -17.92 8.26
C LYS A 224 14.66 -16.68 8.99
N THR A 225 13.35 -16.41 8.92
CA THR A 225 12.72 -15.27 9.61
C THR A 225 12.73 -15.42 11.13
N ALA A 226 12.63 -16.64 11.65
CA ALA A 226 12.75 -16.90 13.09
C ALA A 226 14.16 -16.61 13.63
N GLU A 227 15.20 -16.51 12.79
CA GLU A 227 16.55 -16.11 13.23
C GLU A 227 16.61 -14.64 13.69
N ILE A 228 15.62 -13.80 13.32
CA ILE A 228 15.56 -12.38 13.70
C ILE A 228 15.57 -12.21 15.22
N MET A 229 14.87 -13.08 15.96
CA MET A 229 14.70 -13.00 17.41
C MET A 229 14.56 -14.41 18.00
N PRO A 230 15.30 -14.77 19.08
CA PRO A 230 15.23 -16.11 19.67
C PRO A 230 13.82 -16.55 20.10
N GLU A 231 12.97 -15.60 20.49
CA GLU A 231 11.59 -15.86 20.91
C GLU A 231 10.69 -16.34 19.76
N LEU A 232 11.12 -16.17 18.50
CA LEU A 232 10.41 -16.64 17.32
C LEU A 232 10.74 -18.08 16.94
N ALA A 233 11.66 -18.73 17.67
CA ALA A 233 11.98 -20.13 17.45
C ALA A 233 10.71 -20.99 17.50
N PHE A 234 10.62 -21.94 16.57
CA PHE A 234 9.46 -22.80 16.44
C PHE A 234 9.85 -24.24 16.06
N SER A 235 8.87 -25.12 16.18
CA SER A 235 8.94 -26.53 15.82
C SER A 235 7.62 -26.96 15.16
N ASN A 236 7.52 -28.22 14.73
CA ASN A 236 6.28 -28.81 14.20
C ASN A 236 5.65 -27.95 13.09
N PHE A 237 6.44 -27.63 12.07
CA PHE A 237 5.95 -26.92 10.91
C PHE A 237 5.00 -27.82 10.11
N GLU A 238 3.80 -27.32 9.85
CA GLU A 238 2.82 -27.96 8.99
C GLU A 238 2.32 -26.98 7.93
N PHE A 239 2.06 -27.50 6.74
CA PHE A 239 1.52 -26.75 5.62
C PHE A 239 0.35 -27.53 5.01
N LYS A 240 -0.77 -26.85 4.78
CA LYS A 240 -1.92 -27.38 4.05
C LYS A 240 -2.44 -26.35 3.05
N ILE A 241 -2.98 -26.85 1.96
CA ILE A 241 -3.70 -26.05 0.95
C ILE A 241 -5.19 -26.34 1.15
N VAL A 242 -6.01 -25.30 1.24
CA VAL A 242 -7.46 -25.44 1.36
C VAL A 242 -8.15 -24.58 0.30
N GLU A 243 -9.30 -25.02 -0.20
CA GLU A 243 -10.10 -24.21 -1.14
C GLU A 243 -10.75 -23.05 -0.37
N ASP A 244 -10.59 -21.83 -0.88
CA ASP A 244 -11.32 -20.67 -0.36
C ASP A 244 -12.73 -20.70 -0.94
N SER A 245 -13.66 -21.28 -0.19
CA SER A 245 -15.06 -21.41 -0.60
C SER A 245 -15.80 -20.07 -0.73
N LYS A 246 -15.23 -18.95 -0.23
CA LYS A 246 -15.87 -17.64 -0.34
C LYS A 246 -15.57 -16.96 -1.68
N MET A 247 -14.34 -17.13 -2.16
CA MET A 247 -13.94 -16.57 -3.45
C MET A 247 -14.10 -17.56 -4.60
N SER A 248 -14.15 -18.87 -4.31
CA SER A 248 -14.32 -19.90 -5.33
C SER A 248 -15.77 -20.03 -5.77
N ASP A 249 -15.97 -20.20 -7.08
CA ASP A 249 -17.25 -20.54 -7.70
C ASP A 249 -17.12 -21.84 -8.53
N GLU A 250 -18.06 -22.11 -9.43
CA GLU A 250 -18.03 -23.30 -10.30
C GLU A 250 -16.94 -23.21 -11.38
N ASP A 251 -16.58 -22.00 -11.82
CA ASP A 251 -15.69 -21.74 -12.95
C ASP A 251 -14.25 -21.40 -12.50
N THR A 252 -14.10 -20.82 -11.31
CA THR A 252 -12.84 -20.32 -10.76
C THR A 252 -12.63 -20.83 -9.34
N LYS A 253 -11.50 -21.49 -9.10
CA LYS A 253 -11.11 -22.00 -7.78
C LYS A 253 -9.95 -21.19 -7.20
N PHE A 254 -10.11 -20.73 -5.98
CA PHE A 254 -9.10 -20.05 -5.19
C PHE A 254 -8.67 -20.93 -4.03
N TYR A 255 -7.41 -20.79 -3.62
CA TYR A 255 -6.83 -21.62 -2.57
C TYR A 255 -6.07 -20.77 -1.56
N ASP A 256 -6.19 -21.18 -0.32
CA ASP A 256 -5.49 -20.60 0.82
C ASP A 256 -4.38 -21.53 1.27
N PHE A 257 -3.29 -20.93 1.71
CA PHE A 257 -2.17 -21.61 2.34
C PHE A 257 -2.27 -21.44 3.83
N ILE A 258 -2.39 -22.55 4.55
CA ILE A 258 -2.41 -22.52 6.00
C ILE A 258 -1.13 -23.13 6.53
N VAL A 259 -0.37 -22.30 7.21
CA VAL A 259 0.84 -22.70 7.94
C VAL A 259 0.50 -22.84 9.42
N SER A 260 0.98 -23.91 10.03
CA SER A 260 0.94 -24.10 11.49
C SER A 260 2.35 -24.31 12.03
N ILE A 261 2.65 -23.70 13.19
CA ILE A 261 3.93 -23.87 13.90
C ILE A 261 3.68 -23.95 15.40
N GLN A 262 4.57 -24.62 16.12
CA GLN A 262 4.58 -24.63 17.59
C GLN A 262 5.71 -23.76 18.13
N SER A 263 5.36 -22.76 18.94
CA SER A 263 6.33 -21.88 19.62
C SER A 263 5.92 -21.66 21.08
N GLY A 264 6.88 -21.69 22.01
CA GLY A 264 6.60 -21.52 23.44
C GLY A 264 5.58 -22.52 24.02
N GLY A 265 5.46 -23.72 23.44
CA GLY A 265 4.47 -24.73 23.82
C GLY A 265 3.05 -24.50 23.30
N LYS A 266 2.81 -23.44 22.54
CA LYS A 266 1.53 -23.11 21.91
C LYS A 266 1.56 -23.36 20.40
N ASN A 267 0.42 -23.72 19.83
CA ASN A 267 0.26 -23.87 18.39
C ASN A 267 -0.29 -22.57 17.79
N TYR A 268 0.36 -22.07 16.76
CA TYR A 268 -0.05 -20.90 15.99
C TYR A 268 -0.40 -21.34 14.58
N LYS A 269 -1.43 -20.72 13.99
CA LYS A 269 -1.83 -20.92 12.60
C LYS A 269 -1.90 -19.60 11.87
N GLN A 270 -1.69 -19.60 10.57
CA GLN A 270 -1.90 -18.44 9.72
C GLN A 270 -2.41 -18.89 8.35
N ASN A 271 -3.50 -18.29 7.91
CA ASN A 271 -3.96 -18.35 6.53
C ASN A 271 -3.28 -17.21 5.74
N SER A 272 -2.63 -17.56 4.63
CA SER A 272 -2.16 -16.63 3.61
C SER A 272 -2.90 -16.91 2.31
N PHE A 273 -3.46 -15.85 1.72
CA PHE A 273 -4.25 -15.93 0.51
C PHE A 273 -3.37 -16.10 -0.74
N TYR A 274 -3.59 -17.14 -1.54
CA TYR A 274 -2.75 -17.45 -2.70
C TYR A 274 -3.57 -17.72 -3.98
N ARG A 275 -3.63 -16.72 -4.87
CA ARG A 275 -4.53 -16.71 -6.03
C ARG A 275 -4.27 -17.74 -7.13
N LEU A 276 -3.23 -18.56 -7.05
CA LEU A 276 -2.67 -19.19 -8.24
C LEU A 276 -2.18 -20.62 -8.00
N TYR A 277 -2.97 -21.45 -7.31
CA TYR A 277 -2.80 -22.90 -7.29
C TYR A 277 -3.82 -23.57 -8.21
N THR A 278 -3.38 -24.46 -9.09
CA THR A 278 -4.25 -25.23 -9.99
C THR A 278 -4.15 -26.73 -9.64
N PRO A 279 -5.09 -27.29 -8.85
CA PRO A 279 -4.98 -28.67 -8.36
C PRO A 279 -4.97 -29.71 -9.47
N SER A 280 -5.71 -29.47 -10.57
CA SER A 280 -5.78 -30.38 -11.71
C SER A 280 -4.42 -30.64 -12.38
N THR A 281 -3.47 -29.70 -12.20
CA THR A 281 -2.11 -29.83 -12.72
C THR A 281 -1.05 -29.89 -11.63
N GLY A 282 -1.43 -29.67 -10.36
CA GLY A 282 -0.51 -29.48 -9.24
C GLY A 282 0.45 -28.30 -9.44
N LYS A 283 0.07 -27.29 -10.24
CA LYS A 283 0.95 -26.18 -10.60
C LYS A 283 0.58 -24.90 -9.88
N TYR A 284 1.62 -24.14 -9.56
CA TYR A 284 1.54 -22.78 -9.06
C TYR A 284 1.73 -21.79 -10.23
N SER A 285 0.69 -21.06 -10.63
CA SER A 285 0.80 -19.96 -11.61
C SER A 285 1.44 -18.74 -10.92
N ALA A 286 2.33 -18.03 -11.62
CA ALA A 286 3.08 -16.85 -11.11
C ALA A 286 3.82 -17.02 -9.76
N GLY A 287 4.53 -18.15 -9.60
CA GLY A 287 5.28 -18.50 -8.40
C GLY A 287 6.25 -17.44 -7.87
N GLY A 288 5.98 -16.99 -6.65
CA GLY A 288 6.87 -16.24 -5.79
C GLY A 288 6.38 -16.33 -4.33
N ILE A 289 7.27 -16.10 -3.38
CA ILE A 289 6.90 -15.94 -1.97
C ILE A 289 5.99 -14.71 -1.88
N ASP A 290 4.78 -14.87 -1.32
CA ASP A 290 3.96 -13.74 -0.86
C ASP A 290 4.65 -13.15 0.37
N SER A 291 5.41 -12.09 0.14
CA SER A 291 6.22 -11.43 1.16
C SER A 291 5.38 -10.67 2.18
N GLN A 292 4.11 -10.34 1.86
CA GLN A 292 3.26 -9.49 2.70
C GLN A 292 2.56 -10.25 3.83
N GLN A 293 2.33 -11.57 3.69
CA GLN A 293 1.47 -12.30 4.64
C GLN A 293 2.20 -13.37 5.46
N TYR A 294 3.21 -14.07 4.93
CA TYR A 294 3.74 -15.27 5.60
C TYR A 294 4.30 -15.00 7.00
N TYR A 295 4.92 -13.83 7.22
CA TYR A 295 5.54 -13.50 8.49
C TYR A 295 4.51 -13.18 9.61
N LYS A 296 3.24 -12.98 9.27
CA LYS A 296 2.19 -12.57 10.23
C LYS A 296 1.96 -13.57 11.36
N ILE A 297 2.25 -14.85 11.13
CA ILE A 297 2.22 -15.87 12.18
C ILE A 297 3.16 -15.52 13.35
N PHE A 298 4.32 -14.91 13.06
CA PHE A 298 5.25 -14.44 14.08
C PHE A 298 4.72 -13.20 14.80
N ASN A 299 3.94 -12.33 14.14
CA ASN A 299 3.28 -11.21 14.81
C ASN A 299 2.19 -11.67 15.79
N LYS A 300 1.55 -12.84 15.57
CA LYS A 300 0.70 -13.49 16.58
C LYS A 300 1.51 -13.92 17.79
N ILE A 301 2.65 -14.58 17.58
CA ILE A 301 3.58 -14.97 18.67
C ILE A 301 4.03 -13.74 19.47
N LEU A 302 4.48 -12.69 18.78
CA LEU A 302 4.95 -11.45 19.42
C LEU A 302 3.84 -10.74 20.21
N THR A 303 2.59 -10.80 19.73
CA THR A 303 1.43 -10.28 20.46
C THR A 303 1.20 -11.05 21.75
N ASP A 304 1.24 -12.38 21.70
CA ASP A 304 1.12 -13.27 22.86
C ASP A 304 2.22 -13.07 23.90
N LEU A 305 3.42 -12.73 23.45
CA LEU A 305 4.57 -12.42 24.31
C LEU A 305 4.55 -10.98 24.82
N HIS A 306 3.55 -10.16 24.45
CA HIS A 306 3.52 -8.73 24.71
C HIS A 306 4.80 -8.00 24.27
N SER A 307 5.41 -8.49 23.18
CA SER A 307 6.62 -7.89 22.63
C SER A 307 6.33 -6.49 22.09
N PRO A 308 7.23 -5.51 22.29
CA PRO A 308 7.10 -4.19 21.69
C PRO A 308 7.40 -4.20 20.17
N TYR A 309 7.90 -5.32 19.64
CA TYR A 309 8.27 -5.47 18.24
C TYR A 309 7.15 -6.07 17.40
N ARG A 310 7.05 -5.65 16.14
CA ARG A 310 6.34 -6.35 15.07
C ARG A 310 7.32 -6.59 13.92
N LEU A 311 7.16 -7.71 13.23
CA LEU A 311 7.85 -7.97 11.98
C LEU A 311 7.15 -7.19 10.86
N HIS A 312 7.95 -6.59 10.00
CA HIS A 312 7.51 -5.86 8.82
C HIS A 312 8.24 -6.41 7.59
N GLU A 313 7.55 -6.46 6.46
CA GLU A 313 8.24 -6.47 5.17
C GLU A 313 8.90 -5.11 4.96
N ILE A 314 10.16 -5.12 4.54
CA ILE A 314 10.89 -3.91 4.18
C ILE A 314 10.95 -3.83 2.66
N GLU A 315 10.11 -2.96 2.11
CA GLU A 315 10.25 -2.52 0.72
C GLU A 315 11.42 -1.54 0.62
N VAL A 316 12.23 -1.71 -0.42
CA VAL A 316 13.25 -0.75 -0.80
C VAL A 316 12.90 -0.15 -2.15
N TYR A 317 13.08 1.16 -2.29
CA TYR A 317 12.89 1.78 -3.59
C TYR A 317 13.95 1.25 -4.56
N SER A 318 13.49 0.63 -5.65
CA SER A 318 14.31 0.12 -6.73
C SER A 318 13.78 0.69 -8.04
N ASP A 319 14.50 1.66 -8.61
CA ASP A 319 14.19 2.25 -9.94
C ASP A 319 14.19 1.25 -11.09
N ASN A 320 14.72 0.04 -10.88
CA ASN A 320 14.62 -1.01 -11.87
C ASN A 320 13.40 -1.87 -11.51
N ASP A 321 12.33 -1.77 -12.30
CA ASP A 321 11.30 -2.83 -12.41
C ASP A 321 11.93 -4.20 -12.75
N ASN A 322 13.19 -4.20 -13.23
CA ASN A 322 14.01 -5.39 -13.51
C ASN A 322 14.98 -5.81 -12.39
N LEU A 323 15.11 -5.05 -11.29
CA LEU A 323 15.60 -5.63 -10.03
C LEU A 323 14.41 -6.41 -9.47
N ASP A 324 14.13 -7.50 -10.19
CA ASP A 324 13.52 -8.73 -9.75
C ASP A 324 12.75 -8.56 -8.45
N GLU A 325 11.43 -8.74 -8.50
CA GLU A 325 10.52 -9.06 -7.38
C GLU A 325 11.02 -10.20 -6.46
N LYS A 326 12.27 -10.63 -6.59
CA LYS A 326 12.97 -11.73 -5.99
C LYS A 326 13.72 -11.38 -4.71
N VAL A 327 13.93 -10.12 -4.30
CA VAL A 327 14.57 -9.87 -2.99
C VAL A 327 13.74 -8.93 -2.14
N PHE A 328 13.46 -9.34 -0.89
CA PHE A 328 12.77 -8.51 0.09
C PHE A 328 13.38 -8.71 1.48
N GLY A 329 13.16 -7.74 2.37
CA GLY A 329 13.62 -7.79 3.75
C GLY A 329 12.49 -8.10 4.72
N ILE A 330 12.80 -8.75 5.84
CA ILE A 330 11.94 -8.76 7.02
C ILE A 330 12.72 -8.14 8.18
N MET A 331 12.10 -7.23 8.91
CA MET A 331 12.71 -6.57 10.07
C MET A 331 11.74 -6.50 11.24
N ALA A 332 12.23 -6.77 12.45
CA ALA A 332 11.48 -6.50 13.67
C ALA A 332 11.67 -5.03 14.08
N LEU A 333 10.59 -4.26 14.14
CA LEU A 333 10.58 -2.85 14.50
C LEU A 333 9.66 -2.60 15.69
N THR A 334 10.04 -1.67 16.56
CA THR A 334 9.10 -1.01 17.47
C THR A 334 8.28 0.04 16.72
N LYS A 335 7.18 0.50 17.31
CA LYS A 335 6.34 1.56 16.72
C LYS A 335 7.14 2.84 16.44
N GLU A 336 8.03 3.21 17.36
CA GLU A 336 8.88 4.39 17.21
C GLU A 336 9.87 4.22 16.05
N GLN A 337 10.45 3.03 15.91
CA GLN A 337 11.37 2.72 14.80
C GLN A 337 10.67 2.67 13.45
N GLU A 338 9.48 2.04 13.36
CA GLU A 338 8.65 2.04 12.16
C GLU A 338 8.33 3.47 11.73
N LYS A 339 7.83 4.30 12.66
CA LYS A 339 7.51 5.70 12.40
C LYS A 339 8.72 6.49 11.91
N ALA A 340 9.91 6.26 12.49
CA ALA A 340 11.13 6.91 12.04
C ALA A 340 11.46 6.56 10.58
N LEU A 341 11.17 5.34 10.12
CA LEU A 341 11.41 4.92 8.74
C LEU A 341 10.34 5.43 7.74
N GLN A 342 9.17 5.87 8.20
CA GLN A 342 8.12 6.44 7.33
C GLN A 342 8.36 7.90 6.92
N GLU A 343 9.34 8.58 7.50
CA GLU A 343 9.66 9.96 7.14
C GLU A 343 10.32 10.09 5.76
N SER A 344 10.19 11.26 5.14
CA SER A 344 10.87 11.59 3.87
C SER A 344 12.38 11.36 4.00
N GLU A 345 13.02 10.80 2.96
CA GLU A 345 14.47 10.48 2.89
C GLU A 345 14.87 9.14 3.53
N SER A 346 13.91 8.24 3.79
CA SER A 346 14.20 6.85 4.13
C SER A 346 14.52 6.00 2.90
N TYR A 347 15.42 5.04 3.06
CA TYR A 347 15.68 3.98 2.07
C TYR A 347 14.82 2.73 2.32
N PHE A 348 14.19 2.65 3.49
CA PHE A 348 13.32 1.55 3.90
C PHE A 348 11.90 2.04 4.02
N ARG A 349 10.97 1.28 3.44
CA ARG A 349 9.54 1.44 3.63
C ARG A 349 9.00 0.19 4.30
N PRO A 350 8.83 0.19 5.63
CA PRO A 350 8.19 -0.92 6.30
C PRO A 350 6.72 -1.05 5.88
N SER A 351 6.23 -2.27 5.76
CA SER A 351 4.81 -2.57 5.67
C SER A 351 4.07 -2.04 6.90
N TYR A 352 2.78 -1.75 6.77
CA TYR A 352 1.99 -1.32 7.91
C TYR A 352 1.73 -2.48 8.87
N GLU A 353 2.00 -2.29 10.16
CA GLU A 353 1.58 -3.21 11.21
C GLU A 353 0.87 -2.47 12.34
N ASP A 354 -0.17 -3.10 12.89
CA ASP A 354 -0.87 -2.53 14.03
C ASP A 354 -0.19 -2.90 15.35
N PHE A 355 0.34 -1.87 16.02
CA PHE A 355 0.92 -1.93 17.37
C PHE A 355 -0.10 -1.73 18.49
N LYS A 356 -1.37 -1.45 18.18
CA LYS A 356 -2.44 -1.40 19.18
C LYS A 356 -2.66 -2.79 19.78
N ASN A 357 -3.39 -2.83 20.88
CA ASN A 357 -3.63 -4.02 21.69
C ASN A 357 -4.48 -5.07 20.95
N LYS A 358 -3.90 -5.71 19.92
CA LYS A 358 -4.47 -6.91 19.31
C LYS A 358 -4.69 -7.95 20.40
N PRO A 359 -5.82 -8.67 20.38
CA PRO A 359 -6.09 -9.68 21.39
C PRO A 359 -5.09 -10.83 21.27
N THR A 360 -4.51 -11.22 22.41
CA THR A 360 -3.71 -12.45 22.54
C THR A 360 -4.57 -13.69 22.35
N THR A 361 -3.97 -14.83 22.02
CA THR A 361 -4.67 -16.13 21.92
C THR A 361 -5.47 -16.44 23.19
N ALA A 362 -4.92 -16.17 24.37
CA ALA A 362 -5.62 -16.40 25.64
C ALA A 362 -6.85 -15.48 25.83
N GLN A 363 -6.76 -14.22 25.36
CA GLN A 363 -7.90 -13.30 25.36
C GLN A 363 -8.97 -13.73 24.35
N ILE A 364 -8.57 -14.23 23.18
CA ILE A 364 -9.46 -14.78 22.17
C ILE A 364 -10.21 -16.02 22.71
N GLU A 365 -9.50 -16.96 23.33
CA GLU A 365 -10.14 -18.14 23.95
C GLU A 365 -11.17 -17.72 25.01
N LYS A 366 -10.78 -16.79 25.88
CA LYS A 366 -11.66 -16.24 26.91
C LYS A 366 -12.89 -15.53 26.33
N VAL A 367 -12.74 -14.72 25.28
CA VAL A 367 -13.89 -14.01 24.68
C VAL A 367 -14.88 -14.99 24.07
N ILE A 368 -14.39 -16.06 23.44
CA ILE A 368 -15.23 -17.13 22.87
C ILE A 368 -16.00 -17.86 23.99
N GLU A 369 -15.36 -18.14 25.13
CA GLU A 369 -16.05 -18.70 26.31
C GLU A 369 -17.14 -17.77 26.84
N GLU A 370 -16.87 -16.47 26.90
CA GLU A 370 -17.84 -15.46 27.33
C GLU A 370 -19.03 -15.37 26.36
N TYR A 371 -18.80 -15.40 25.04
CA TYR A 371 -19.86 -15.47 24.04
C TYR A 371 -20.74 -16.71 24.18
N GLN A 372 -20.13 -17.86 24.46
CA GLN A 372 -20.86 -19.10 24.71
C GLN A 372 -21.70 -19.00 25.99
N LYS A 373 -21.13 -18.47 27.07
CA LYS A 373 -21.78 -18.30 28.38
C LYS A 373 -23.03 -17.42 28.32
N ILE A 374 -23.02 -16.35 27.52
CA ILE A 374 -24.19 -15.47 27.33
C ILE A 374 -25.15 -15.97 26.23
N GLY A 375 -24.90 -17.17 25.70
CA GLY A 375 -25.80 -17.84 24.75
C GLY A 375 -25.77 -17.29 23.33
N LEU A 376 -24.74 -16.54 22.90
CA LEU A 376 -24.63 -16.11 21.49
C LEU A 376 -24.60 -17.32 20.55
N PHE A 377 -23.87 -18.36 20.94
CA PHE A 377 -23.69 -19.58 20.17
C PHE A 377 -24.75 -20.65 20.40
N ALA A 378 -25.84 -20.34 21.10
CA ALA A 378 -26.88 -21.34 21.45
C ALA A 378 -27.55 -22.00 20.22
N HIS A 379 -27.47 -21.36 19.06
CA HIS A 379 -28.01 -21.85 17.79
C HIS A 379 -26.98 -22.63 16.95
N LEU A 380 -25.71 -22.62 17.35
CA LEU A 380 -24.63 -23.28 16.64
C LEU A 380 -24.45 -24.70 17.15
N SER A 381 -24.17 -25.62 16.23
CA SER A 381 -23.72 -26.97 16.58
C SER A 381 -22.30 -26.95 17.12
N PRO A 382 -21.89 -27.98 17.90
CA PRO A 382 -20.50 -28.12 18.34
C PRO A 382 -19.49 -28.13 17.16
N LEU A 383 -19.87 -28.70 16.02
CA LEU A 383 -19.03 -28.72 14.82
C LEU A 383 -18.79 -27.29 14.29
N GLN A 384 -19.85 -26.50 14.13
CA GLN A 384 -19.74 -25.10 13.68
C GLN A 384 -18.91 -24.23 14.64
N ILE A 385 -19.02 -24.46 15.96
CA ILE A 385 -18.21 -23.77 16.96
C ILE A 385 -16.73 -24.13 16.78
N ASN A 386 -16.41 -25.41 16.56
CA ASN A 386 -15.04 -25.85 16.36
C ASN A 386 -14.45 -25.34 15.04
N GLU A 387 -15.21 -25.39 13.94
CA GLU A 387 -14.80 -24.83 12.65
C GLU A 387 -14.55 -23.32 12.74
N ALA A 388 -15.40 -22.58 13.45
CA ALA A 388 -15.20 -21.17 13.70
C ALA A 388 -13.93 -20.90 14.54
N LYS A 389 -13.67 -21.71 15.58
CA LYS A 389 -12.42 -21.61 16.37
C LYS A 389 -11.17 -21.85 15.53
N GLU A 390 -11.19 -22.83 14.63
CA GLU A 390 -10.09 -23.07 13.69
C GLU A 390 -9.88 -21.85 12.78
N LYS A 391 -10.96 -21.29 12.23
CA LYS A 391 -10.90 -20.07 11.41
C LYS A 391 -10.36 -18.87 12.19
N VAL A 392 -10.77 -18.68 13.45
CA VAL A 392 -10.20 -17.63 14.33
C VAL A 392 -8.70 -17.84 14.52
N ALA A 393 -8.25 -19.09 14.72
CA ALA A 393 -6.82 -19.38 14.88
C ALA A 393 -6.03 -19.07 13.60
N GLU A 394 -6.61 -19.32 12.43
CA GLU A 394 -6.00 -19.14 11.11
C GLU A 394 -5.97 -17.67 10.66
N GLN A 395 -7.01 -16.88 10.91
CA GLN A 395 -7.09 -15.48 10.46
C GLN A 395 -6.29 -14.51 11.34
N GLU A 396 -6.03 -13.30 10.82
CA GLU A 396 -5.59 -12.18 11.66
C GLU A 396 -6.78 -11.64 12.45
N ASN A 397 -6.63 -11.44 13.76
CA ASN A 397 -7.68 -10.87 14.61
C ASN A 397 -7.18 -9.54 15.19
N ARG A 398 -7.65 -8.44 14.62
CA ARG A 398 -7.36 -7.06 15.03
C ARG A 398 -8.15 -6.68 16.27
N ASP A 399 -9.37 -7.18 16.38
CA ASP A 399 -10.29 -6.93 17.49
C ASP A 399 -11.24 -8.13 17.71
N TYR A 400 -12.16 -7.99 18.66
CA TYR A 400 -13.14 -9.01 18.97
C TYR A 400 -14.32 -9.07 17.99
N ASN A 401 -14.55 -8.03 17.17
CA ASN A 401 -15.54 -8.08 16.09
C ASN A 401 -15.13 -9.14 15.06
N GLU A 402 -13.84 -9.19 14.71
CA GLU A 402 -13.29 -10.21 13.82
C GLU A 402 -13.35 -11.62 14.41
N VAL A 403 -13.16 -11.77 15.72
CA VAL A 403 -13.33 -13.06 16.41
C VAL A 403 -14.77 -13.53 16.26
N LEU A 404 -15.75 -12.66 16.49
CA LEU A 404 -17.17 -13.01 16.37
C LEU A 404 -17.59 -13.28 14.91
N SER A 405 -16.98 -12.61 13.93
CA SER A 405 -17.32 -12.75 12.50
C SER A 405 -16.91 -14.11 11.92
N ALA A 406 -16.01 -14.83 12.59
CA ALA A 406 -15.66 -16.19 12.23
C ALA A 406 -16.82 -17.18 12.47
N PHE A 407 -17.74 -16.87 13.39
CA PHE A 407 -18.88 -17.71 13.73
C PHE A 407 -20.06 -17.45 12.79
N PRO A 408 -20.67 -18.50 12.21
CA PRO A 408 -21.71 -18.34 11.20
C PRO A 408 -22.95 -17.64 11.78
N ASN A 409 -23.58 -16.80 10.96
CA ASN A 409 -24.82 -16.09 11.27
C ASN A 409 -24.76 -15.19 12.52
N MET A 410 -23.55 -14.72 12.91
CA MET A 410 -23.37 -13.82 14.04
C MET A 410 -23.27 -12.36 13.65
N ILE A 411 -22.48 -12.07 12.63
CA ILE A 411 -22.32 -10.74 12.04
C ILE A 411 -22.75 -10.84 10.59
N TYR A 412 -23.57 -9.89 10.16
CA TYR A 412 -23.74 -9.62 8.74
C TYR A 412 -22.83 -8.44 8.36
N TRP A 413 -21.88 -8.70 7.47
CA TRP A 413 -20.95 -7.72 6.94
C TRP A 413 -21.29 -7.48 5.48
N TYR A 414 -21.36 -6.22 5.09
CA TYR A 414 -21.67 -5.84 3.73
C TYR A 414 -21.07 -4.47 3.39
N ASP A 415 -20.76 -4.31 2.11
CA ASP A 415 -20.37 -3.02 1.54
C ASP A 415 -21.59 -2.09 1.50
N THR A 416 -21.42 -0.85 1.92
CA THR A 416 -22.52 0.12 1.93
C THR A 416 -22.83 0.69 0.54
N GLU A 417 -22.00 0.35 -0.45
CA GLU A 417 -22.24 0.60 -1.87
C GLU A 417 -23.31 -0.37 -2.46
N LEU A 418 -24.27 0.14 -3.23
CA LEU A 418 -25.44 -0.57 -3.77
C LEU A 418 -25.16 -1.25 -5.12
N GLY A 419 -24.02 -0.97 -5.76
CA GLY A 419 -23.74 -1.30 -7.15
C GLY A 419 -23.55 -2.80 -7.38
N ASN A 420 -23.35 -3.53 -6.29
CA ASN A 420 -23.15 -4.96 -6.26
C ASN A 420 -24.45 -5.75 -6.03
N LEU A 421 -25.59 -5.07 -5.79
CA LEU A 421 -26.85 -5.70 -5.35
C LEU A 421 -27.99 -5.43 -6.33
N GLU A 422 -28.79 -6.46 -6.63
CA GLU A 422 -29.98 -6.32 -7.48
C GLU A 422 -31.12 -5.63 -6.72
N ASP A 423 -31.36 -6.03 -5.47
CA ASP A 423 -32.41 -5.48 -4.61
C ASP A 423 -31.87 -5.22 -3.19
N PRO A 424 -31.02 -4.19 -3.02
CA PRO A 424 -30.19 -4.01 -1.83
C PRO A 424 -30.96 -4.11 -0.51
N TYR A 425 -32.04 -3.34 -0.36
CA TYR A 425 -32.82 -3.35 0.88
C TYR A 425 -33.56 -4.68 1.13
N ALA A 426 -33.95 -5.42 0.09
CA ALA A 426 -34.61 -6.71 0.27
C ALA A 426 -33.60 -7.78 0.70
N GLU A 427 -32.40 -7.75 0.12
CA GLU A 427 -31.29 -8.63 0.47
C GLU A 427 -30.85 -8.39 1.91
N LEU A 428 -30.66 -7.13 2.32
CA LEU A 428 -30.38 -6.76 3.72
C LEU A 428 -31.43 -7.32 4.69
N LEU A 429 -32.73 -7.22 4.37
CA LEU A 429 -33.78 -7.76 5.23
C LEU A 429 -33.73 -9.29 5.37
N LYS A 430 -33.34 -10.02 4.32
CA LYS A 430 -33.17 -11.49 4.38
C LYS A 430 -32.02 -11.84 5.30
N GLU A 431 -30.89 -11.15 5.18
CA GLU A 431 -29.71 -11.38 6.01
C GLU A 431 -29.95 -11.00 7.48
N PHE A 432 -30.73 -9.93 7.71
CA PHE A 432 -31.19 -9.57 9.06
C PHE A 432 -32.09 -10.64 9.69
N SER A 433 -32.85 -11.38 8.88
CA SER A 433 -33.58 -12.57 9.35
C SER A 433 -32.63 -13.67 9.82
N VAL A 434 -31.56 -13.90 9.06
CA VAL A 434 -30.56 -14.93 9.39
C VAL A 434 -29.86 -14.62 10.71
N ILE A 435 -29.28 -13.43 10.87
CA ILE A 435 -28.53 -13.08 12.10
C ILE A 435 -29.43 -12.90 13.34
N SER A 436 -30.71 -12.59 13.13
CA SER A 436 -31.71 -12.56 14.20
C SER A 436 -32.30 -13.93 14.53
N LYS A 437 -31.78 -15.01 13.93
CA LYS A 437 -32.27 -16.39 14.12
C LYS A 437 -33.78 -16.50 13.84
N ASN A 438 -34.23 -15.80 12.79
CA ASN A 438 -35.63 -15.68 12.36
C ASN A 438 -36.56 -15.01 13.38
N GLU A 439 -36.04 -14.30 14.39
CA GLU A 439 -36.87 -13.48 15.26
C GLU A 439 -37.42 -12.26 14.51
N PHE A 440 -36.58 -11.63 13.69
CA PHE A 440 -37.02 -10.66 12.69
C PHE A 440 -37.16 -11.36 11.34
N ASN A 441 -38.32 -11.95 11.07
CA ASN A 441 -38.58 -12.73 9.85
C ASN A 441 -39.52 -12.01 8.87
N PRO A 442 -39.01 -11.06 8.07
CA PRO A 442 -39.80 -10.37 7.07
C PRO A 442 -40.22 -11.31 5.93
N THR A 443 -41.48 -11.20 5.50
CA THR A 443 -42.06 -11.96 4.40
C THR A 443 -42.68 -11.02 3.38
N GLN A 444 -42.98 -11.53 2.18
CA GLN A 444 -43.57 -10.72 1.10
C GLN A 444 -42.76 -9.45 0.80
N ILE A 445 -41.43 -9.59 0.78
CA ILE A 445 -40.51 -8.48 0.58
C ILE A 445 -40.56 -8.05 -0.90
N ILE A 446 -40.81 -6.77 -1.12
CA ILE A 446 -40.82 -6.13 -2.42
C ILE A 446 -39.92 -4.91 -2.31
N ASN A 447 -38.83 -4.91 -3.05
CA ASN A 447 -38.01 -3.75 -3.34
C ASN A 447 -38.12 -3.53 -4.85
N LYS A 448 -38.20 -2.27 -5.30
CA LYS A 448 -38.18 -1.94 -6.73
C LYS A 448 -36.98 -1.04 -6.94
N PHE A 449 -35.81 -1.64 -6.99
CA PHE A 449 -34.57 -0.91 -7.13
C PHE A 449 -34.16 -0.78 -8.60
N ASP A 450 -33.74 0.43 -8.99
CA ASP A 450 -33.16 0.73 -10.31
C ASP A 450 -32.26 1.96 -10.13
N ILE A 451 -30.96 1.72 -9.95
CA ILE A 451 -29.96 2.75 -9.64
C ILE A 451 -29.81 3.77 -10.78
N GLU A 452 -29.99 3.34 -12.03
CA GLU A 452 -29.85 4.22 -13.21
C GLU A 452 -31.05 5.14 -13.39
N LYS A 453 -32.25 4.66 -13.07
CA LYS A 453 -33.50 5.37 -13.38
C LYS A 453 -34.16 6.05 -12.19
N SER A 454 -33.77 5.72 -10.97
CA SER A 454 -34.51 6.15 -9.77
C SER A 454 -33.62 6.82 -8.73
N LYS A 455 -34.06 7.99 -8.25
CA LYS A 455 -33.46 8.66 -7.07
C LYS A 455 -34.05 8.17 -5.74
N LYS A 456 -35.02 7.26 -5.80
CA LYS A 456 -35.74 6.71 -4.64
C LYS A 456 -36.20 5.30 -4.95
N THR A 457 -36.28 4.46 -3.93
CA THR A 457 -36.93 3.16 -4.02
C THR A 457 -37.92 2.97 -2.86
N THR A 458 -38.89 2.07 -3.04
CA THR A 458 -39.87 1.74 -2.00
C THR A 458 -39.67 0.31 -1.56
N LEU A 459 -39.33 0.12 -0.29
CA LEU A 459 -39.29 -1.18 0.36
C LEU A 459 -40.66 -1.46 1.00
N LYS A 460 -41.23 -2.64 0.71
CA LYS A 460 -42.44 -3.15 1.35
C LYS A 460 -42.22 -4.56 1.84
N PHE A 461 -42.74 -4.91 3.01
CA PHE A 461 -42.71 -6.28 3.52
C PHE A 461 -43.74 -6.46 4.64
N LYS A 462 -43.89 -7.69 5.13
CA LYS A 462 -44.68 -8.03 6.31
C LYS A 462 -43.81 -8.62 7.40
N LEU A 463 -44.10 -8.28 8.65
CA LEU A 463 -43.56 -8.95 9.82
C LEU A 463 -44.75 -9.43 10.67
N GLY A 464 -44.92 -10.75 10.75
CA GLY A 464 -46.16 -11.33 11.28
C GLY A 464 -47.39 -10.89 10.46
N THR A 465 -48.36 -10.25 11.12
CA THR A 465 -49.59 -9.76 10.49
C THR A 465 -49.51 -8.30 10.03
N LYS A 466 -48.45 -7.57 10.38
CA LYS A 466 -48.30 -6.14 10.08
C LYS A 466 -47.58 -5.94 8.75
N SER A 467 -47.99 -4.93 8.01
CA SER A 467 -47.36 -4.53 6.75
C SER A 467 -46.56 -3.24 6.94
N TYR A 468 -45.36 -3.21 6.39
CA TYR A 468 -44.43 -2.08 6.46
C TYR A 468 -44.12 -1.58 5.06
N SER A 469 -43.97 -0.25 4.92
CA SER A 469 -43.62 0.40 3.66
C SER A 469 -42.83 1.67 3.96
N LYS A 470 -41.63 1.82 3.38
CA LYS A 470 -40.83 3.06 3.45
C LYS A 470 -40.21 3.38 2.11
N VAL A 471 -40.13 4.67 1.81
CA VAL A 471 -39.42 5.18 0.64
C VAL A 471 -38.02 5.60 1.08
N PHE A 472 -37.01 5.02 0.46
CA PHE A 472 -35.60 5.35 0.67
C PHE A 472 -35.08 6.19 -0.49
N LYS A 473 -34.13 7.06 -0.20
CA LYS A 473 -33.37 7.84 -1.18
C LYS A 473 -32.23 6.98 -1.72
N ILE A 474 -31.92 7.19 -2.99
CA ILE A 474 -30.74 6.61 -3.63
C ILE A 474 -29.80 7.79 -3.86
N ASN A 475 -28.69 7.83 -3.12
CA ASN A 475 -27.69 8.87 -3.24
C ASN A 475 -26.43 8.30 -3.86
N ASN A 476 -26.31 8.44 -5.19
CA ASN A 476 -25.36 7.69 -6.00
C ASN A 476 -25.54 6.20 -5.74
N ASP A 477 -24.51 5.58 -5.19
CA ASP A 477 -24.45 4.17 -4.92
C ASP A 477 -24.54 3.85 -3.42
N TRP A 478 -25.04 4.73 -2.55
CA TRP A 478 -25.00 4.50 -1.10
C TRP A 478 -26.36 4.11 -0.51
N ILE A 479 -26.37 3.16 0.44
CA ILE A 479 -27.54 2.86 1.28
C ILE A 479 -28.04 4.12 1.99
N ASP A 480 -29.36 4.30 2.04
CA ASP A 480 -29.97 5.38 2.79
C ASP A 480 -29.76 5.16 4.29
N VAL A 481 -29.15 6.15 4.96
CA VAL A 481 -28.89 6.17 6.41
C VAL A 481 -30.14 5.91 7.24
N ASP A 482 -31.31 6.26 6.70
CA ASP A 482 -32.62 6.08 7.31
C ASP A 482 -33.08 4.60 7.38
N PHE A 483 -32.38 3.66 6.73
CA PHE A 483 -32.72 2.25 6.69
C PHE A 483 -32.60 1.57 8.06
N PHE A 484 -31.48 1.78 8.74
CA PHE A 484 -31.24 1.17 10.05
C PHE A 484 -32.24 1.60 11.10
N ASP A 485 -32.49 2.91 11.18
CA ASP A 485 -33.46 3.46 12.12
C ASP A 485 -34.88 2.95 11.84
N PHE A 486 -35.22 2.75 10.56
CA PHE A 486 -36.48 2.13 10.18
C PHE A 486 -36.59 0.70 10.70
N VAL A 487 -35.59 -0.15 10.46
CA VAL A 487 -35.60 -1.52 10.96
C VAL A 487 -35.67 -1.55 12.49
N LYS A 488 -34.83 -0.78 13.18
CA LYS A 488 -34.83 -0.67 14.66
C LYS A 488 -36.21 -0.26 15.20
N SER A 489 -36.89 0.67 14.52
CA SER A 489 -38.24 1.10 14.91
C SER A 489 -39.27 -0.04 14.82
N ILE A 490 -39.18 -0.89 13.78
CA ILE A 490 -40.08 -2.04 13.58
C ILE A 490 -39.83 -3.12 14.62
N VAL A 491 -38.57 -3.43 14.92
CA VAL A 491 -38.20 -4.39 15.97
C VAL A 491 -38.79 -3.95 17.31
N LYS A 492 -38.65 -2.67 17.66
CA LYS A 492 -39.23 -2.09 18.87
C LYS A 492 -40.76 -2.14 18.89
N GLU A 493 -41.40 -1.80 17.78
CA GLU A 493 -42.87 -1.83 17.65
C GLU A 493 -43.45 -3.24 17.83
N ASN A 494 -42.74 -4.26 17.33
CA ASN A 494 -43.14 -5.66 17.46
C ASN A 494 -42.69 -6.31 18.77
N LYS A 495 -41.96 -5.57 19.63
CA LYS A 495 -41.46 -6.04 20.92
C LYS A 495 -40.67 -7.34 20.79
N LEU A 496 -39.84 -7.42 19.76
CA LEU A 496 -38.88 -8.52 19.63
C LEU A 496 -37.91 -8.48 20.81
N LYS A 497 -37.41 -9.64 21.22
CA LYS A 497 -36.51 -9.83 22.37
C LYS A 497 -35.16 -9.15 22.15
N GLY A 498 -34.66 -9.16 20.91
CA GLY A 498 -33.42 -8.51 20.54
C GLY A 498 -33.57 -7.24 19.72
N GLN A 499 -32.44 -6.59 19.45
CA GLN A 499 -32.28 -5.39 18.63
C GLN A 499 -31.06 -5.55 17.72
N PHE A 500 -31.09 -4.81 16.60
CA PHE A 500 -29.94 -4.70 15.70
C PHE A 500 -29.00 -3.60 16.19
N TYR A 501 -27.71 -3.87 16.17
CA TYR A 501 -26.66 -2.94 16.53
C TYR A 501 -25.58 -2.92 15.45
N GLU A 502 -25.00 -1.75 15.22
CA GLU A 502 -23.92 -1.54 14.26
C GLU A 502 -22.57 -1.63 14.97
N LEU A 503 -21.66 -2.42 14.40
CA LEU A 503 -20.29 -2.57 14.86
C LEU A 503 -19.36 -1.61 14.10
N TYR A 504 -18.30 -1.16 14.76
CA TYR A 504 -17.28 -0.34 14.12
C TYR A 504 -16.41 -1.19 13.19
N THR A 505 -16.25 -0.74 11.94
CA THR A 505 -15.45 -1.41 10.90
C THR A 505 -14.16 -0.66 10.56
N GLY A 506 -14.04 0.61 10.98
CA GLY A 506 -12.91 1.47 10.62
C GLY A 506 -12.88 1.93 9.17
N GLY A 507 -13.95 1.71 8.40
CA GLY A 507 -14.01 2.02 6.97
C GLY A 507 -15.42 2.33 6.48
N GLN A 508 -15.65 2.09 5.19
CA GLN A 508 -16.93 2.34 4.51
C GLN A 508 -17.91 1.17 4.64
N ASP A 509 -17.45 0.00 5.09
CA ASP A 509 -18.30 -1.16 5.28
C ASP A 509 -19.15 -1.06 6.54
N ALA A 510 -20.24 -1.82 6.58
CA ALA A 510 -21.06 -1.96 7.77
C ALA A 510 -21.07 -3.40 8.30
N GLN A 511 -21.04 -3.54 9.63
CA GLN A 511 -21.22 -4.81 10.32
C GLN A 511 -22.40 -4.71 11.28
N VAL A 512 -23.30 -5.68 11.23
CA VAL A 512 -24.54 -5.69 12.01
C VAL A 512 -24.67 -6.97 12.81
N VAL A 513 -25.08 -6.83 14.06
CA VAL A 513 -25.38 -7.92 14.98
C VAL A 513 -26.80 -7.81 15.52
N TYR A 514 -27.36 -8.93 15.98
CA TYR A 514 -28.66 -8.98 16.65
C TYR A 514 -28.53 -9.61 18.05
N PHE A 515 -28.78 -8.80 19.08
CA PHE A 515 -28.63 -9.20 20.48
C PHE A 515 -29.86 -8.88 21.32
N THR A 516 -30.14 -9.72 22.32
CA THR A 516 -31.03 -9.36 23.43
C THR A 516 -30.43 -8.21 24.25
N LYS A 517 -31.27 -7.54 25.05
CA LYS A 517 -30.80 -6.45 25.92
C LYS A 517 -29.72 -6.94 26.89
N GLU A 518 -29.91 -8.12 27.50
CA GLU A 518 -28.98 -8.70 28.46
C GLU A 518 -27.62 -9.03 27.81
N GLN A 519 -27.64 -9.58 26.59
CA GLN A 519 -26.41 -9.84 25.81
C GLN A 519 -25.68 -8.55 25.46
N TYR A 520 -26.41 -7.56 24.93
CA TYR A 520 -25.84 -6.27 24.57
C TYR A 520 -25.21 -5.55 25.77
N ASP A 521 -25.94 -5.46 26.89
CA ASP A 521 -25.46 -4.84 28.12
C ASP A 521 -24.19 -5.54 28.64
N TYR A 522 -24.15 -6.88 28.60
CA TYR A 522 -22.99 -7.65 29.02
C TYR A 522 -21.76 -7.42 28.12
N ILE A 523 -21.96 -7.44 26.80
CA ILE A 523 -20.89 -7.21 25.82
C ILE A 523 -20.31 -5.81 26.01
N ARG A 524 -21.15 -4.78 26.16
CA ARG A 524 -20.71 -3.40 26.39
C ARG A 524 -19.95 -3.25 27.70
N ALA A 525 -20.52 -3.76 28.80
CA ALA A 525 -19.90 -3.65 30.12
C ALA A 525 -18.51 -4.30 30.20
N ASN A 526 -18.29 -5.36 29.42
CA ASN A 526 -17.03 -6.10 29.38
C ASN A 526 -16.15 -5.78 28.15
N LYS A 527 -16.56 -4.80 27.31
CA LYS A 527 -15.85 -4.39 26.09
C LYS A 527 -15.51 -5.58 25.17
N LEU A 528 -16.47 -6.48 24.97
CA LEU A 528 -16.27 -7.70 24.17
C LEU A 528 -16.51 -7.49 22.67
N LEU A 529 -16.96 -6.31 22.25
CA LEU A 529 -17.09 -5.86 20.87
C LEU A 529 -16.91 -4.34 20.83
N ILE A 530 -16.60 -3.79 19.64
CA ILE A 530 -16.50 -2.35 19.40
C ILE A 530 -17.71 -1.93 18.57
N PHE A 531 -18.58 -1.10 19.14
CA PHE A 531 -19.76 -0.60 18.44
C PHE A 531 -19.47 0.73 17.75
N TRP A 532 -20.26 1.05 16.73
CA TRP A 532 -20.12 2.28 15.95
C TRP A 532 -20.15 3.56 16.80
N ASP A 533 -20.99 3.59 17.84
CA ASP A 533 -21.17 4.72 18.75
C ASP A 533 -20.12 4.83 19.87
N ASP A 534 -19.33 3.77 20.16
CA ASP A 534 -18.26 3.82 21.16
C ASP A 534 -17.14 4.78 20.73
N LYS A 535 -16.86 4.83 19.42
CA LYS A 535 -15.76 5.60 18.82
C LYS A 535 -16.06 7.10 18.72
N LEU A 536 -17.33 7.48 18.67
CA LEU A 536 -17.75 8.88 18.69
C LEU A 536 -17.45 9.57 20.03
N ILE A 537 -17.14 8.81 21.08
CA ILE A 537 -16.88 9.30 22.44
C ILE A 537 -15.38 9.41 22.74
N GLU A 538 -14.50 8.74 21.97
CA GLU A 538 -13.03 8.82 22.16
C GLU A 538 -12.36 9.92 21.32
N GLU A 539 -13.12 10.61 20.44
CA GLU A 539 -12.63 11.72 19.60
C GLU A 539 -13.13 13.11 20.07
N ASP A 540 -13.88 13.17 21.18
CA ASP A 540 -14.20 14.37 21.98
C ASP A 540 -13.40 14.38 23.30
#